data_AF-A0A369RWX2-F1
#
_entry.id   AF-A0A369RWX2-F1
#
_cell.length_a   1.000
_cell.length_b   1.000
_cell.length_c   1.000
_cell.angle_alpha   90.00
_cell.angle_beta   90.00
_cell.angle_gamma   90.00
#
_symmetry.space_group_name_H-M   'P 1'
#
loop_
_entity.id
_entity.type
_entity.pdbx_description
1 polymer ?
#
loop_
_entity_poly.entity_id
_entity_poly.type
_entity_poly.pdbx_seq_one_letter_code
_entity_poly.pdbx_strand_id
1 'polypeptide(L)' 'MVMATSLRLQTNEIFSIDANAFSGLNKLQLLQLSGNPISNFQEFKLPAVPSMDFLYALIFTYNLIR' A
#
# COMPACT_ATOMS: atom_id res chain seq x y z
N MET A 1 24.48 3.59 2.72
CA MET A 1 23.51 4.67 2.98
C MET A 1 22.14 4.12 2.61
N VAL A 2 21.33 3.76 3.60
CA VAL A 2 20.07 3.03 3.37
C VAL A 2 18.99 4.06 3.03
N MET A 3 18.66 4.23 1.75
CA MET A 3 17.51 5.06 1.36
C MET A 3 16.25 4.24 1.64
N ALA A 4 15.69 4.37 2.84
CA ALA A 4 14.46 3.68 3.20
C ALA A 4 13.27 4.30 2.44
N THR A 5 12.68 3.54 1.51
CA THR A 5 11.51 3.96 0.74
C THR A 5 10.23 3.41 1.39
N SER A 6 9.89 3.94 2.56
CA SER A 6 8.76 3.46 3.37
C SER A 6 7.61 4.46 3.33
N LEU A 7 6.41 4.01 2.99
CA LEU A 7 5.17 4.78 3.06
C LEU A 7 4.29 4.26 4.20
N ARG A 8 4.06 5.12 5.19
CA ARG A 8 3.29 4.79 6.40
C ARG A 8 2.03 5.66 6.44
N LEU A 9 0.89 5.00 6.28
CA LEU A 9 -0.45 5.58 6.21
C LEU A 9 -1.39 4.93 7.24
N GLN A 10 -0.86 4.32 8.30
CA GLN A 10 -1.69 3.68 9.33
C GLN A 10 -2.60 4.67 10.06
N THR A 11 -3.76 4.19 10.50
CA THR A 11 -4.68 4.89 11.40
C THR A 11 -5.17 6.21 10.80
N ASN A 12 -5.59 6.16 9.53
CA ASN A 12 -6.28 7.26 8.87
C ASN A 12 -7.71 6.81 8.49
N GLU A 13 -8.43 7.69 7.81
CA GLU A 13 -9.77 7.44 7.29
C GLU A 13 -9.72 7.11 5.79
N ILE A 14 -8.76 6.29 5.37
CA ILE A 14 -8.64 5.88 3.95
C ILE A 14 -9.70 4.81 3.67
N PHE A 15 -10.71 5.15 2.88
CA PHE A 15 -11.80 4.24 2.50
C PHE A 15 -11.53 3.50 1.17
N SER A 16 -10.79 4.14 0.26
CA SER A 16 -10.46 3.62 -1.07
C SER A 16 -9.05 4.04 -1.48
N ILE A 17 -8.44 3.25 -2.36
CA ILE A 17 -7.13 3.50 -2.96
C ILE A 17 -7.27 3.31 -4.46
N ASP A 18 -6.89 4.34 -5.22
CA ASP A 18 -6.89 4.30 -6.68
C ASP A 18 -5.87 3.26 -7.19
N ALA A 19 -6.21 2.54 -8.27
CA ALA A 19 -5.36 1.53 -8.89
C ALA A 19 -3.96 2.07 -9.27
N ASN A 20 -3.83 3.38 -9.52
CA ASN A 20 -2.58 4.03 -9.88
C ASN A 20 -1.95 4.86 -8.74
N ALA A 21 -2.51 4.83 -7.52
CA ALA A 21 -2.08 5.68 -6.40
C ALA A 21 -0.59 5.56 -6.05
N PHE A 22 0.03 4.42 -6.38
CA PHE A 22 1.46 4.15 -6.10
C PHE A 22 2.31 4.03 -7.38
N SER A 23 1.75 4.42 -8.53
CA SER A 23 2.50 4.43 -9.80
C SER A 23 3.69 5.40 -9.69
N GLY A 24 4.87 4.94 -10.12
CA GLY A 24 6.11 5.73 -10.05
C GLY A 24 6.87 5.63 -8.72
N LEU A 25 6.32 4.97 -7.69
CA LEU A 25 7.04 4.66 -6.44
C LEU A 25 7.97 3.45 -6.63
N ASN A 26 8.84 3.50 -7.65
CA ASN A 26 9.65 2.37 -8.15
C ASN A 26 10.69 1.83 -7.15
N LYS A 27 10.89 2.52 -6.03
CA LYS A 27 11.81 2.09 -4.96
C LYS A 27 11.08 1.70 -3.69
N LEU A 28 9.74 1.75 -3.62
CA LEU A 28 8.95 1.53 -2.41
C LEU A 28 9.20 0.12 -1.84
N GLN A 29 9.59 0.06 -0.57
CA GLN A 29 9.95 -1.18 0.13
C GLN A 29 8.96 -1.60 1.21
N LEU A 30 8.26 -0.62 1.80
CA LEU A 30 7.27 -0.84 2.84
C LEU A 30 6.05 0.02 2.59
N LEU A 31 4.87 -0.59 2.59
CA LEU A 31 3.58 0.11 2.61
C LEU A 31 2.78 -0.34 3.83
N GLN A 32 2.43 0.61 4.70
CA GLN A 32 1.63 0.35 5.89
C GLN A 32 0.31 1.11 5.84
N LEU A 33 -0.80 0.37 5.81
CA LEU A 33 -2.17 0.84 5.68
C LEU A 33 -3.06 0.36 6.84
N SER A 34 -2.47 -0.16 7.91
CA SER A 34 -3.23 -0.74 9.01
C SER A 34 -4.14 0.26 9.71
N GLY A 35 -5.32 -0.15 10.15
CA GLY A 35 -6.25 0.72 10.89
C GLY A 35 -6.92 1.78 10.02
N ASN A 36 -7.12 1.49 8.73
CA ASN A 36 -7.94 2.31 7.84
C ASN A 36 -9.27 1.60 7.54
N PRO A 37 -10.36 2.31 7.24
CA PRO A 37 -11.63 1.70 6.86
C PRO A 37 -11.67 1.24 5.38
N ILE A 38 -10.59 0.68 4.84
CA ILE A 38 -10.54 0.23 3.43
C ILE A 38 -11.46 -0.99 3.29
N SER A 39 -12.50 -0.88 2.47
CA SER A 39 -13.51 -1.94 2.29
C SER A 39 -13.48 -2.56 0.89
N ASN A 40 -12.95 -1.86 -0.11
CA ASN A 40 -12.97 -2.31 -1.50
C ASN A 40 -11.60 -2.82 -1.95
N PHE A 41 -11.28 -4.09 -1.64
CA PHE A 41 -10.02 -4.71 -2.10
C PHE A 41 -10.09 -5.26 -3.53
N GLN A 42 -11.30 -5.39 -4.11
CA GLN A 42 -11.46 -5.85 -5.50
C GLN A 42 -10.91 -4.84 -6.53
N GLU A 43 -10.89 -3.55 -6.19
CA GLU A 43 -10.17 -2.51 -6.94
C GLU A 43 -8.72 -2.33 -6.49
N PHE A 44 -8.34 -2.93 -5.36
CA PHE A 44 -6.96 -3.10 -4.93
C PHE A 44 -6.31 -4.17 -5.80
N LYS A 45 -6.25 -3.90 -7.10
CA LYS A 45 -5.13 -4.35 -7.91
C LYS A 45 -3.93 -3.69 -7.26
N LEU A 46 -3.29 -4.42 -6.34
CA LEU A 46 -1.88 -4.18 -6.02
C LEU A 46 -1.26 -3.78 -7.35
N PRO A 47 -0.79 -2.53 -7.50
CA PRO A 47 -0.39 -2.05 -8.81
C PRO A 47 0.54 -3.12 -9.35
N ALA A 48 0.31 -3.53 -10.59
CA ALA A 48 1.26 -4.36 -11.29
C ALA A 48 2.51 -3.50 -11.45
N VAL A 49 3.26 -3.34 -10.37
CA VAL A 49 4.52 -2.61 -10.34
C VAL A 49 5.40 -3.51 -11.17
N PRO A 50 5.87 -3.08 -12.36
CA PRO A 50 6.68 -3.92 -13.22
C PRO A 50 7.99 -4.39 -12.56
N SER A 51 8.29 -3.87 -11.36
CA SER A 51 9.39 -4.27 -10.50
C SER A 51 8.94 -4.46 -9.03
N MET A 52 8.03 -5.40 -8.76
CA MET A 52 7.76 -5.86 -7.38
C MET A 52 9.00 -6.49 -6.68
N ASP A 53 10.19 -6.42 -7.29
CA ASP A 53 11.47 -6.85 -6.71
C ASP A 53 11.83 -6.15 -5.39
N PHE A 54 11.20 -5.01 -5.07
CA PHE A 54 11.56 -4.19 -3.91
C PHE A 54 10.52 -4.12 -2.79
N LEU A 55 9.25 -4.46 -3.01
CA LEU A 55 8.23 -4.39 -1.96
C LEU A 55 8.31 -5.63 -1.07
N TYR A 56 9.00 -5.52 0.07
CA TYR A 56 9.20 -6.63 0.99
C TYR A 56 8.07 -6.81 2.00
N ALA A 57 7.31 -5.75 2.28
CA ALA A 57 6.26 -5.79 3.30
C ALA A 57 5.07 -4.88 2.94
N LEU A 58 3.88 -5.48 2.96
CA LEU A 58 2.58 -4.81 2.93
C LEU A 58 1.83 -5.15 4.22
N ILE A 59 1.48 -4.12 4.99
CA ILE A 59 0.77 -4.29 6.27
C ILE A 59 -0.59 -3.60 6.18
N PHE A 60 -1.66 -4.37 6.21
CA PHE A 60 -3.04 -3.88 6.05
C PHE A 60 -4.01 -4.41 7.13
N THR A 61 -3.50 -4.84 8.28
CA THR A 61 -4.32 -5.33 9.40
C THR A 61 -5.31 -4.27 9.89
N TYR A 62 -6.46 -4.67 10.46
CA TYR A 62 -7.51 -3.74 10.92
C TYR A 62 -8.06 -2.84 9.80
N ASN A 63 -8.27 -3.43 8.63
CA ASN A 63 -9.08 -2.84 7.56
C ASN A 63 -10.44 -3.55 7.46
N LEU A 64 -11.35 -3.03 6.63
CA LEU A 64 -12.71 -3.57 6.44
C LEU A 64 -12.79 -4.56 5.27
N ILE A 65 -11.64 -5.02 4.78
CA ILE A 65 -11.51 -5.99 3.69
C ILE A 65 -12.06 -7.34 4.18
N ARG A 66 -13.12 -7.83 3.54
CA ARG A 66 -13.69 -9.18 3.76
C ARG A 66 -13.24 -10.13 2.67
#